data_AF-A0A819GPZ8-F1
#
_entry.id   AF-A0A819GPZ8-F1
#
_cell.length_a   1.000
_cell.length_b   1.000
_cell.length_c   1.000
_cell.angle_alpha   90.00
_cell.angle_beta   90.00
_cell.angle_gamma   90.00
#
_symmetry.space_group_name_H-M   'P 1'
#
loop_
_entity.id
_entity.type
_entity.pdbx_description
1 polymer ?
#
loop_
_entity_poly.entity_id
_entity_poly.type
_entity_poly.pdbx_seq_one_letter_code
_entity_poly.pdbx_strand_id
1 'polypeptide(L)'
;MTHRLANYTLQAMLYLNINEFTTPEREQKLGIMLWPEWHYGVLLLYGGHLAINHLIAGENFDIGLADKLLDQGVTSKDQTDINKNFRLHLHCWHGNDPFSKFAFKAGKYNDIQPSSLISDTSASGYAMRMALESKLMTLEQLKQKLLDIKK
;
A
#
# COMPACT_ATOMS: atom_id res chain seq x y z
N MET A 1 19.86 14.90 0.82
CA MET A 1 18.63 15.45 0.22
C MET A 1 17.37 14.86 0.87
N THR A 2 17.31 13.54 1.08
CA THR A 2 16.19 12.81 1.71
C THR A 2 15.71 13.35 3.07
N HIS A 3 16.63 13.72 3.98
CA HIS A 3 16.25 14.34 5.26
C HIS A 3 15.54 15.69 5.10
N ARG A 4 15.83 16.45 4.04
CA ARG A 4 15.15 17.74 3.77
C ARG A 4 13.73 17.50 3.26
N LEU A 5 13.54 16.56 2.33
CA LEU A 5 12.22 16.26 1.77
C LEU A 5 11.22 15.81 2.85
N ALA A 6 11.64 14.90 3.74
CA ALA A 6 10.82 14.45 4.85
C ALA A 6 10.42 15.61 5.79
N ASN A 7 11.37 16.48 6.14
CA ASN A 7 11.11 17.63 7.01
C ASN A 7 10.12 18.63 6.40
N TYR A 8 10.28 18.97 5.12
CA TYR A 8 9.36 19.89 4.43
C TYR A 8 7.97 19.25 4.25
N THR A 9 7.91 17.94 4.03
CA THR A 9 6.63 17.20 3.98
C THR A 9 5.90 17.33 5.31
N LEU A 10 6.58 17.07 6.44
CA LEU A 10 5.97 17.20 7.77
C LEU A 10 5.54 18.64 8.07
N GLN A 11 6.34 19.64 7.69
CA GLN A 11 5.98 21.05 7.85
C GLN A 11 4.73 21.42 7.05
N ALA A 12 4.63 20.98 5.79
CA ALA A 12 3.45 21.20 4.97
C ALA A 12 2.22 20.48 5.54
N MET A 13 2.37 19.23 5.99
CA MET A 13 1.29 18.49 6.66
C MET A 13 0.76 19.24 7.89
N LEU A 14 1.65 19.75 8.75
CA LEU A 14 1.27 20.53 9.93
C LEU A 14 0.56 21.82 9.56
N TYR A 15 1.05 22.55 8.56
CA TYR A 15 0.42 23.78 8.09
C TYR A 15 -0.99 23.52 7.58
N LEU A 16 -1.16 22.52 6.70
CA LEU A 16 -2.46 22.16 6.14
C LEU A 16 -3.43 21.70 7.24
N ASN A 17 -2.97 20.88 8.19
CA ASN A 17 -3.76 20.45 9.34
C ASN A 17 -4.28 21.63 10.17
N ILE A 18 -3.45 22.65 10.38
CA ILE A 18 -3.80 23.81 11.20
C ILE A 18 -4.70 24.79 10.43
N ASN A 19 -4.46 25.02 9.14
CA ASN A 19 -5.05 26.15 8.42
C ASN A 19 -6.15 25.78 7.42
N GLU A 20 -6.13 24.59 6.82
CA GLU A 20 -7.03 24.25 5.71
C GLU A 20 -8.25 23.44 6.13
N PHE A 21 -8.18 22.76 7.28
CA PHE A 21 -9.35 22.08 7.86
C PHE A 21 -10.22 23.07 8.64
N THR A 22 -11.54 22.91 8.58
CA THR A 22 -12.47 23.66 9.41
C THR A 22 -12.33 23.27 10.89
N THR A 23 -12.77 24.13 11.82
CA THR A 23 -12.70 23.84 13.26
C THR A 23 -13.37 22.52 13.65
N PRO A 24 -14.57 22.16 13.14
CA PRO A 24 -15.19 20.87 13.43
C PRO A 24 -14.38 19.66 12.94
N GLU A 25 -13.66 19.79 11.83
CA GLU A 25 -12.76 18.74 11.30
C GLU A 25 -11.54 18.57 12.20
N ARG A 26 -10.89 19.66 12.61
CA ARG A 26 -9.72 19.64 13.52
C ARG A 26 -10.05 19.11 14.90
N GLU A 27 -11.23 19.43 15.43
CA GLU A 27 -11.69 18.97 16.75
C GLU A 27 -12.23 17.53 16.73
N GLN A 28 -12.08 16.81 15.60
CA GLN A 28 -12.56 15.44 15.40
C GLN A 28 -14.08 15.28 15.60
N LYS A 29 -14.84 16.39 15.62
CA LYS A 29 -16.29 16.40 15.82
C LYS A 29 -17.03 15.82 14.62
N LEU A 30 -16.39 15.76 13.45
CA LEU A 30 -16.88 15.05 12.27
C LEU A 30 -16.34 13.61 12.14
N GLY A 31 -15.33 13.24 12.95
CA GLY A 31 -14.64 11.94 12.91
C GLY A 31 -15.44 10.76 13.47
N ILE A 32 -16.61 10.98 14.06
CA ILE A 32 -17.56 9.90 14.36
C ILE A 32 -18.37 9.53 13.10
N MET A 33 -18.45 10.43 12.11
CA MET A 33 -19.10 10.20 10.80
C MET A 33 -18.11 9.77 9.70
N LEU A 34 -16.80 9.97 9.88
CA LEU A 34 -15.73 9.59 8.94
C LEU A 34 -14.58 8.92 9.69
N TRP A 35 -13.96 7.89 9.11
CA TRP A 35 -12.86 7.08 9.68
C TRP A 35 -11.84 7.95 10.46
N PRO A 36 -11.57 7.69 11.76
CA PRO A 36 -10.69 8.55 12.55
C PRO A 36 -9.33 8.65 11.86
N GLU A 37 -8.79 9.88 11.77
CA GLU A 37 -7.44 10.15 11.23
C GLU A 37 -7.24 9.97 9.71
N TRP A 38 -8.31 9.82 8.92
CA TRP A 38 -8.23 9.71 7.45
C TRP A 38 -7.38 10.81 6.78
N HIS A 39 -7.43 12.02 7.35
CA HIS A 39 -6.79 13.19 6.81
C HIS A 39 -5.27 13.11 6.83
N TYR A 40 -4.62 12.35 7.73
CA TYR A 40 -3.16 12.26 7.77
C TYR A 40 -2.55 11.60 6.53
N GLY A 41 -3.21 10.58 5.98
CA GLY A 41 -2.78 9.95 4.73
C GLY A 41 -2.89 10.93 3.55
N VAL A 42 -3.96 11.72 3.51
CA VAL A 42 -4.17 12.75 2.49
C VAL A 42 -3.15 13.88 2.62
N LEU A 43 -2.93 14.35 3.85
CA LEU A 43 -1.93 15.35 4.18
C LEU A 43 -0.53 14.90 3.76
N LEU A 44 -0.18 13.63 3.95
CA LEU A 44 1.11 13.10 3.51
C LEU A 44 1.29 13.22 1.99
N LEU A 45 0.25 12.92 1.21
CA LEU A 45 0.28 13.05 -0.25
C LEU A 45 0.47 14.51 -0.70
N TYR A 46 -0.34 15.43 -0.15
CA TYR A 46 -0.24 16.85 -0.48
C TYR A 46 1.07 17.48 0.02
N GLY A 47 1.45 17.18 1.25
CA GLY A 47 2.69 17.66 1.85
C GLY A 47 3.91 17.18 1.08
N GLY A 48 3.92 15.92 0.65
CA GLY A 48 4.97 15.36 -0.20
C GLY A 48 5.06 16.08 -1.54
N HIS A 49 3.93 16.32 -2.20
CA HIS A 49 3.88 17.05 -3.47
C HIS A 49 4.40 18.49 -3.33
N LEU A 50 3.96 19.23 -2.31
CA LEU A 50 4.44 20.58 -2.03
C LEU A 50 5.94 20.60 -1.70
N ALA A 51 6.43 19.66 -0.90
CA ALA A 51 7.83 19.56 -0.52
C ALA A 51 8.74 19.22 -1.71
N ILE A 52 8.31 18.30 -2.59
CA ILE A 52 8.99 18.01 -3.85
C ILE A 52 9.06 19.29 -4.67
N ASN A 53 7.93 19.91 -5.00
CA ASN A 53 7.92 21.12 -5.83
C ASN A 53 8.77 22.24 -5.24
N HIS A 54 8.74 22.44 -3.92
CA HIS A 54 9.52 23.48 -3.26
C HIS A 54 11.04 23.23 -3.32
N LEU A 55 11.47 21.98 -3.16
CA LEU A 55 12.90 21.62 -3.10
C LEU A 55 13.52 21.37 -4.48
N ILE A 56 12.71 21.04 -5.48
CA ILE A 56 13.13 20.52 -6.79
C ILE A 56 12.71 21.47 -7.93
N ALA A 57 11.95 22.55 -7.66
CA ALA A 57 11.55 23.51 -8.69
C ALA A 57 12.73 23.97 -9.56
N GLY A 58 12.68 23.63 -10.86
CA GLY A 58 13.66 24.01 -11.87
C GLY A 58 14.78 22.99 -12.12
N GLU A 59 14.85 21.89 -11.36
CA GLU A 59 15.77 20.79 -11.64
C GLU A 59 15.14 19.79 -12.62
N ASN A 60 15.87 19.48 -13.69
CA ASN A 60 15.49 18.40 -14.61
C ASN A 60 15.90 17.06 -14.00
N PHE A 61 14.98 16.46 -13.25
CA PHE A 61 15.12 15.07 -12.84
C PHE A 61 14.81 14.15 -14.03
N ASP A 62 15.68 13.17 -14.25
CA ASP A 62 15.37 12.04 -15.13
C ASP A 62 14.39 11.13 -14.38
N ILE A 63 13.11 11.52 -14.38
CA ILE A 63 12.04 10.76 -13.74
C ILE A 63 11.74 9.55 -14.62
N GLY A 64 12.49 8.47 -14.39
CA GLY A 64 12.15 7.16 -14.89
C GLY A 64 10.90 6.65 -14.17
N LEU A 65 9.83 6.37 -14.92
CA LEU A 65 8.70 5.60 -14.40
C LEU A 65 9.20 4.19 -14.04
N ALA A 66 9.29 3.89 -12.74
CA ALA A 66 9.46 2.53 -12.24
C ALA A 66 8.12 1.77 -12.31
N ASP A 67 7.49 1.80 -13.47
CA ASP A 67 6.10 1.39 -13.76
C ASP A 67 5.79 -0.07 -13.40
N LYS A 68 6.82 -0.91 -13.21
CA LYS A 68 6.69 -2.35 -12.99
C LYS A 68 7.05 -2.82 -11.59
N LEU A 69 7.52 -1.93 -10.71
CA LEU A 69 7.98 -2.31 -9.36
C LEU A 69 7.02 -1.88 -8.25
N LEU A 70 6.30 -0.77 -8.45
CA LEU A 70 5.42 -0.17 -7.46
C LEU A 70 3.94 -0.27 -7.89
N ASP A 71 3.06 -0.48 -6.92
CA ASP A 71 1.60 -0.41 -7.07
C ASP A 71 0.99 -1.31 -8.18
N GLN A 72 1.59 -2.48 -8.42
CA GLN A 72 1.13 -3.36 -9.47
C GLN A 72 -0.18 -4.05 -9.06
N GLY A 73 -1.26 -3.79 -9.81
CA GLY A 73 -2.53 -4.49 -9.63
C GLY A 73 -2.40 -6.01 -9.71
N VAL A 74 -2.98 -6.74 -8.74
CA VAL A 74 -3.01 -8.22 -8.73
C VAL A 74 -3.74 -8.82 -9.94
N THR A 75 -4.51 -8.00 -10.66
CA THR A 75 -5.25 -8.35 -11.89
C THR A 75 -4.59 -7.93 -13.18
N SER A 76 -3.41 -7.31 -13.09
CA SER A 76 -2.67 -6.90 -14.28
C SER A 76 -2.43 -8.11 -15.19
N LYS A 77 -2.87 -7.99 -16.45
CA LYS A 77 -2.66 -8.99 -17.50
C LYS A 77 -1.23 -8.96 -18.06
N ASP A 78 -0.45 -7.93 -17.70
CA ASP A 78 0.93 -7.79 -18.13
C ASP A 78 1.77 -8.89 -17.48
N GLN A 79 2.66 -9.52 -18.26
CA GLN A 79 3.20 -10.88 -18.06
C GLN A 79 3.25 -11.32 -16.59
N THR A 80 2.24 -12.11 -16.26
CA THR A 80 1.80 -12.62 -14.95
C THR A 80 2.73 -13.68 -14.37
N ASP A 81 4.04 -13.52 -14.55
CA ASP A 81 5.01 -14.45 -14.00
C ASP A 81 5.84 -13.72 -12.96
N ILE A 82 5.44 -13.85 -11.69
CA ILE A 82 6.17 -13.29 -10.55
C ILE A 82 7.60 -13.83 -10.47
N ASN A 83 7.90 -14.97 -11.10
CA ASN A 83 9.25 -15.54 -11.14
C ASN A 83 10.13 -14.88 -12.21
N LYS A 84 9.54 -14.20 -13.20
CA LYS A 84 10.28 -13.47 -14.26
C LYS A 84 10.36 -11.98 -13.99
N ASN A 85 9.34 -11.42 -13.35
CA ASN A 85 9.26 -10.02 -12.99
C ASN A 85 9.26 -9.92 -11.47
N PHE A 86 10.38 -9.53 -10.87
CA PHE A 86 10.46 -9.24 -9.43
C PHE A 86 9.58 -8.03 -9.11
N ARG A 87 8.30 -8.27 -8.83
CA ARG A 87 7.33 -7.25 -8.43
C ARG A 87 7.46 -7.05 -6.93
N LEU A 88 7.85 -5.84 -6.51
CA LEU A 88 8.11 -5.53 -5.10
C LEU A 88 6.82 -5.17 -4.35
N HIS A 89 5.83 -4.58 -5.03
CA HIS A 89 4.58 -4.13 -4.40
C HIS A 89 3.35 -4.52 -5.23
N LEU A 90 2.50 -5.38 -4.65
CA LEU A 90 1.22 -5.77 -5.23
C LEU A 90 0.07 -4.98 -4.60
N HIS A 91 -0.88 -4.56 -5.42
CA HIS A 91 -2.09 -3.86 -5.00
C HIS A 91 -3.34 -4.67 -5.34
N CYS A 92 -4.14 -5.01 -4.33
CA CYS A 92 -5.50 -5.52 -4.49
C CYS A 92 -6.52 -4.38 -4.41
N TRP A 93 -6.98 -3.94 -5.58
CA TRP A 93 -8.02 -2.93 -5.74
C TRP A 93 -9.37 -3.38 -5.16
N HIS A 94 -10.27 -2.43 -4.94
CA HIS A 94 -11.63 -2.69 -4.45
C HIS A 94 -12.49 -3.29 -5.58
N GLY A 95 -12.36 -4.60 -5.83
CA GLY A 95 -13.07 -5.25 -6.94
C GLY A 95 -13.48 -6.71 -6.66
N ASN A 96 -14.16 -7.29 -7.64
CA ASN A 96 -14.50 -8.72 -7.72
C ASN A 96 -13.48 -9.51 -8.58
N ASP A 97 -12.26 -9.03 -8.53
CA ASP A 97 -11.11 -9.55 -9.24
C ASP A 97 -10.74 -10.98 -8.80
N PRO A 98 -9.97 -11.74 -9.61
CA PRO A 98 -9.58 -13.13 -9.33
C PRO A 98 -9.05 -13.36 -7.90
N PHE A 99 -8.36 -12.37 -7.31
CA PHE A 99 -8.17 -12.25 -5.87
C PHE A 99 -8.79 -10.95 -5.35
N SER A 100 -9.79 -11.09 -4.46
CA SER A 100 -10.48 -9.97 -3.81
C SER A 100 -10.32 -10.03 -2.29
N LYS A 101 -9.81 -8.95 -1.69
CA LYS A 101 -9.69 -8.82 -0.23
C LYS A 101 -11.03 -8.91 0.50
N PHE A 102 -12.12 -8.48 -0.15
CA PHE A 102 -13.47 -8.61 0.40
C PHE A 102 -13.96 -10.04 0.37
N ALA A 103 -13.74 -10.77 -0.73
CA ALA A 103 -14.06 -12.20 -0.82
C ALA A 103 -13.24 -13.02 0.19
N PHE A 104 -11.96 -12.69 0.38
CA PHE A 104 -11.10 -13.30 1.39
C PHE A 104 -11.63 -13.07 2.81
N LYS A 105 -11.98 -11.80 3.15
CA LYS A 105 -12.58 -11.45 4.44
C LYS A 105 -13.92 -12.15 4.67
N ALA A 106 -14.72 -12.32 3.62
CA ALA A 106 -15.99 -13.04 3.64
C ALA A 106 -15.84 -14.57 3.68
N GLY A 107 -14.62 -15.11 3.69
CA GLY A 107 -14.37 -16.55 3.77
C GLY A 107 -14.60 -17.34 2.48
N LYS A 108 -14.81 -16.67 1.33
CA LYS A 108 -15.10 -17.32 0.04
C LYS A 108 -13.97 -18.21 -0.50
N TYR A 109 -12.78 -18.11 0.09
CA TYR A 109 -11.60 -18.91 -0.29
C TYR A 109 -11.21 -19.95 0.77
N ASN A 110 -12.03 -20.19 1.80
CA ASN A 110 -11.67 -21.09 2.91
C ASN A 110 -11.47 -22.55 2.47
N ASP A 111 -12.09 -22.97 1.37
CA ASP A 111 -11.96 -24.33 0.83
C ASP A 111 -10.72 -24.50 -0.07
N ILE A 112 -10.00 -23.41 -0.37
CA ILE A 112 -8.81 -23.44 -1.20
C ILE A 112 -7.59 -23.71 -0.31
N GLN A 113 -6.84 -24.76 -0.64
CA GLN A 113 -5.59 -25.08 0.03
C GLN A 113 -4.44 -24.23 -0.54
N PRO A 114 -3.63 -23.55 0.29
CA PRO A 114 -2.51 -22.74 -0.24
C PRO A 114 -1.54 -23.53 -1.12
N SER A 115 -1.34 -24.82 -0.81
CA SER A 115 -0.46 -25.71 -1.57
C SER A 115 -0.91 -25.93 -3.02
N SER A 116 -2.21 -25.81 -3.32
CA SER A 116 -2.73 -25.93 -4.69
C SER A 116 -2.36 -24.74 -5.58
N LEU A 117 -1.81 -23.66 -5.00
CA LEU A 117 -1.44 -22.42 -5.70
C LEU A 117 0.07 -22.27 -5.91
N ILE A 118 0.88 -23.25 -5.50
CA ILE A 118 2.35 -23.17 -5.60
C ILE A 118 2.82 -23.03 -7.05
N SER A 119 2.15 -23.70 -7.98
CA SER A 119 2.45 -23.64 -9.41
C SER A 119 1.84 -22.42 -10.11
N ASP A 120 0.98 -21.67 -9.44
CA ASP A 120 0.38 -20.46 -10.01
C ASP A 120 1.36 -19.29 -9.87
N THR A 121 1.95 -18.90 -11.00
CA THR A 121 2.92 -17.80 -11.06
C THR A 121 2.25 -16.43 -11.20
N SER A 122 0.92 -16.37 -11.29
CA SER A 122 0.18 -15.12 -11.40
C SER A 122 0.26 -14.30 -10.12
N ALA A 123 0.22 -12.97 -10.27
CA ALA A 123 0.17 -12.06 -9.12
C ALA A 123 -1.05 -12.32 -8.23
N SER A 124 -2.19 -12.68 -8.83
CA SER A 124 -3.40 -13.07 -8.12
C SER A 124 -3.24 -14.37 -7.34
N GLY A 125 -2.67 -15.41 -7.97
CA GLY A 125 -2.39 -16.70 -7.32
C GLY A 125 -1.41 -16.55 -6.16
N TYR A 126 -0.35 -15.78 -6.37
CA TYR A 126 0.60 -15.44 -5.32
C TYR A 126 -0.06 -14.69 -4.15
N ALA A 127 -0.84 -13.63 -4.44
CA ALA A 127 -1.54 -12.86 -3.41
C ALA A 127 -2.54 -13.72 -2.62
N MET A 128 -3.30 -14.59 -3.32
CA MET A 128 -4.22 -15.53 -2.70
C MET A 128 -3.51 -16.54 -1.82
N ARG A 129 -2.40 -17.13 -2.30
CA ARG A 129 -1.58 -18.05 -1.51
C ARG A 129 -1.06 -17.39 -0.24
N MET A 130 -0.47 -16.20 -0.35
CA MET A 130 0.01 -15.43 0.81
C MET A 130 -1.10 -15.15 1.82
N ALA A 131 -2.29 -14.76 1.34
CA ALA A 131 -3.44 -14.51 2.20
C ALA A 131 -3.91 -15.79 2.92
N LEU A 132 -3.99 -16.92 2.23
CA LEU A 132 -4.40 -18.19 2.83
C LEU A 132 -3.34 -18.75 3.79
N GLU A 133 -2.06 -18.68 3.44
CA GLU A 133 -0.94 -19.05 4.33
C GLU A 133 -0.97 -18.22 5.62
N SER A 134 -1.33 -16.94 5.55
CA SER A 134 -1.43 -16.10 6.74
C SER A 134 -2.48 -16.58 7.75
N LYS A 135 -3.55 -17.25 7.29
CA LYS A 135 -4.55 -17.87 8.19
C LYS A 135 -4.03 -19.11 8.90
N LEU A 136 -3.01 -19.76 8.35
CA LEU A 136 -2.41 -20.97 8.93
C LEU A 136 -1.29 -20.63 9.93
N MET A 137 -0.88 -19.36 10.01
CA MET A 137 0.17 -18.91 10.90
C MET A 137 -0.42 -18.35 12.20
N THR A 138 0.12 -18.78 13.32
CA THR A 138 -0.06 -18.07 14.59
C THR A 138 0.67 -16.72 14.53
N LEU A 139 0.29 -15.80 15.41
CA LEU A 139 0.96 -14.51 15.55
C LEU A 139 2.49 -14.68 15.76
N GLU A 140 2.90 -15.67 16.56
CA GLU A 140 4.31 -15.94 16.83
C GLU A 140 5.05 -16.50 15.62
N GLN A 141 4.41 -17.38 14.84
CA GLN A 141 4.98 -17.87 13.58
C GLN A 141 5.15 -16.74 12.56
N LEU A 142 4.19 -15.82 12.47
CA LEU A 142 4.28 -14.66 11.60
C LEU A 142 5.41 -13.72 12.02
N LYS A 143 5.51 -13.42 13.32
CA LYS A 143 6.61 -12.59 13.87
C LYS A 143 7.97 -13.19 13.54
N GLN A 144 8.16 -14.50 13.77
CA GLN A 144 9.41 -15.18 13.49
C GLN A 144 9.76 -15.12 12.00
N LYS A 145 8.80 -15.41 11.11
CA LYS A 145 8.98 -15.31 9.66
C LYS A 145 9.40 -13.91 9.21
N LEU A 146 8.83 -12.86 9.80
CA LEU A 146 9.19 -11.46 9.51
C LEU A 146 10.60 -11.08 10.00
N LEU A 147 11.06 -11.68 11.10
CA LEU A 147 12.41 -11.46 11.61
C LEU A 147 13.46 -12.18 10.75
N ASP A 148 13.14 -13.36 10.23
CA ASP A 148 14.05 -14.15 9.40
C ASP A 148 14.27 -13.54 8.00
N ILE A 149 13.31 -12.75 7.48
CA ILE A 149 13.45 -12.00 6.22
C ILE A 149 14.48 -10.85 6.34
N LYS A 150 14.83 -10.42 7.56
CA LYS A 150 15.78 -9.31 7.79
C LYS A 150 17.25 -9.75 7.85
N LYS A 151 17.56 -11.03 7.64
CA LYS A 151 18.94 -11.57 7.57
C LYS A 151 19.29 -11.92 6.14
#